data_AF-A0A1A8S9Y6-F1
#
_entry.id   AF-A0A1A8S9Y6-F1
#
_cell.length_a   1.000
_cell.length_b   1.000
_cell.length_c   1.000
_cell.angle_alpha   90.00
_cell.angle_beta   90.00
_cell.angle_gamma   90.00
#
_symmetry.space_group_name_H-M   'P 1'
#
loop_
_entity.id
_entity.type
_entity.pdbx_description
1 polymer ?
#
loop_
_entity_poly.entity_id
_entity_poly.type
_entity_poly.pdbx_seq_one_letter_code
_entity_poly.pdbx_strand_id
1 'polypeptide(L)'
;EKILTNKRVLTNVARLISQYQTSTQEAFHSVVLRFMPRNMLIPLTGRLCRLYLAAMHFNENSSHIQARKATGKRRYAIRLPKAKRGHTVEPVEMPTTQCYVQSLIADVFEEIVPHPQPYLERIQHTCHQHSTILH
;
A
#
# COMPACT_ATOMS: atom_id res chain seq x y z
N GLU A 1 -23.59 -2.85 35.68
CA GLU A 1 -22.15 -2.53 35.84
C GLU A 1 -21.18 -3.72 35.81
N LYS A 2 -21.36 -4.79 36.62
CA LYS A 2 -20.39 -5.91 36.71
C LYS A 2 -20.03 -6.66 35.41
N ILE A 3 -20.88 -6.57 34.37
CA ILE A 3 -20.62 -7.19 33.06
C ILE A 3 -19.54 -6.40 32.29
N LEU A 4 -19.50 -5.07 32.44
CA LEU A 4 -18.59 -4.18 31.72
C LEU A 4 -17.16 -4.21 32.28
N THR A 5 -16.97 -4.66 33.52
CA THR A 5 -15.65 -4.81 34.17
C THR A 5 -15.11 -6.23 34.12
N ASN A 6 -15.84 -7.17 33.52
CA ASN A 6 -15.42 -8.56 33.42
C ASN A 6 -14.20 -8.70 32.49
N LYS A 7 -13.09 -9.22 33.01
CA LYS A 7 -11.83 -9.37 32.26
C LYS A 7 -11.98 -10.17 30.96
N ARG A 8 -12.85 -11.19 30.90
CA ARG A 8 -13.11 -11.96 29.66
C ARG A 8 -13.85 -11.11 28.64
N VAL A 9 -14.84 -10.34 29.08
CA VAL A 9 -15.59 -9.41 28.21
C VAL A 9 -14.64 -8.35 27.66
N LEU A 10 -13.84 -7.70 28.51
CA LEU A 10 -12.85 -6.71 28.08
C LEU A 10 -11.79 -7.28 27.13
N THR A 11 -11.31 -8.50 27.38
CA THR A 11 -10.36 -9.18 26.48
C THR A 11 -10.99 -9.51 25.13
N ASN A 12 -12.26 -9.93 25.12
CA ASN A 12 -12.98 -10.22 23.88
C ASN A 12 -13.33 -8.93 23.12
N VAL A 13 -13.67 -7.85 23.82
CA VAL A 13 -13.88 -6.52 23.23
C VAL A 13 -12.57 -5.99 22.64
N ALA A 14 -11.45 -6.12 23.34
CA ALA A 14 -10.13 -5.78 22.81
C ALA A 14 -9.77 -6.62 21.58
N ARG A 15 -10.14 -7.91 21.58
CA ARG A 15 -9.98 -8.80 20.41
C ARG A 15 -10.90 -8.43 19.25
N LEU A 16 -12.13 -7.97 19.50
CA LEU A 16 -13.04 -7.46 18.47
C LEU A 16 -12.47 -6.18 17.82
N ILE A 17 -11.87 -5.31 18.63
CA ILE A 17 -11.16 -4.12 18.13
C ILE A 17 -9.92 -4.53 17.33
N SER A 18 -9.18 -5.55 17.78
CA SER A 18 -8.04 -6.14 17.04
C SER A 18 -8.44 -6.93 15.78
N GLN A 19 -9.72 -7.33 15.65
CA GLN A 19 -10.25 -8.00 14.47
C GLN A 19 -10.57 -7.03 13.33
N TYR A 20 -10.65 -5.72 13.60
CA TYR A 20 -10.42 -4.74 12.54
C TYR A 20 -8.96 -4.89 12.12
N GLN A 21 -8.77 -5.55 10.98
CA GLN A 21 -7.48 -5.91 10.41
C GLN A 21 -6.74 -4.62 9.97
N THR A 22 -6.18 -3.87 10.93
CA THR A 22 -5.40 -2.66 10.63
C THR A 22 -4.11 -3.00 9.91
N SER A 23 -3.67 -4.26 9.91
CA SER A 23 -2.45 -4.72 9.24
C SER A 23 -2.39 -4.29 7.77
N THR A 24 -3.49 -4.38 7.04
CA THR A 24 -3.55 -4.01 5.62
C THR A 24 -3.49 -2.49 5.45
N GLN A 25 -4.18 -1.75 6.30
CA GLN A 25 -4.15 -0.28 6.31
C GLN A 25 -2.79 0.27 6.73
N GLU A 26 -2.15 -0.33 7.74
CA GLU A 26 -0.81 -0.01 8.21
C GLU A 26 0.25 -0.35 7.15
N ALA A 27 0.09 -1.48 6.45
CA ALA A 27 0.95 -1.85 5.32
C ALA A 27 0.81 -0.83 4.18
N PHE A 28 -0.43 -0.47 3.80
CA PHE A 28 -0.65 0.55 2.78
C PHE A 28 -0.09 1.91 3.19
N HIS A 29 -0.30 2.34 4.44
CA HIS A 29 0.26 3.57 4.97
C HIS A 29 1.79 3.59 4.91
N SER A 30 2.43 2.46 5.21
CA SER A 30 3.89 2.31 5.08
C SER A 30 4.36 2.48 3.63
N VAL A 31 3.60 1.97 2.65
CA VAL A 31 3.87 2.22 1.22
C VAL A 31 3.69 3.70 0.90
N VAL A 32 2.61 4.35 1.34
CA VAL A 32 2.38 5.79 1.11
C VAL A 32 3.55 6.63 1.64
N LEU A 33 4.03 6.36 2.86
CA LEU A 33 5.18 7.06 3.44
C LEU A 33 6.46 6.92 2.61
N ARG A 34 6.65 5.77 1.93
CA ARG A 34 7.80 5.53 1.04
C ARG A 34 7.73 6.40 -0.22
N PHE A 35 6.55 6.57 -0.81
CA PHE A 35 6.35 7.37 -2.03
C PHE A 35 6.23 8.87 -1.73
N MET A 36 5.73 9.23 -0.55
CA MET A 36 5.49 10.60 -0.11
C MET A 36 6.10 10.83 1.28
N PRO A 37 7.44 10.99 1.37
CA PRO A 37 8.08 11.33 2.63
C PRO A 37 7.59 12.70 3.12
N ARG A 38 7.28 12.79 4.42
CA ARG A 38 6.63 13.95 5.07
C ARG A 38 7.37 15.28 4.88
N ASN A 39 8.67 15.22 4.64
CA ASN A 39 9.55 16.39 4.59
C ASN A 39 9.73 16.97 3.17
N MET A 40 8.96 16.51 2.18
CA MET A 40 9.02 17.06 0.82
C MET A 40 7.91 18.08 0.59
N LEU A 41 8.30 19.32 0.26
CA LEU A 41 7.42 20.36 -0.26
C LEU A 41 7.06 20.05 -1.72
N ILE A 42 5.95 19.34 -1.92
CA ILE A 42 5.45 18.92 -3.24
C ILE A 42 4.07 19.57 -3.48
N PRO A 43 3.80 20.13 -4.68
CA PRO A 43 2.47 20.60 -5.04
C PRO A 43 1.41 19.51 -4.85
N LEU A 44 0.13 19.92 -4.70
CA LEU A 44 -0.98 18.98 -4.52
C LEU A 44 -1.01 17.90 -5.61
N THR A 45 -0.83 18.29 -6.87
CA THR A 45 -0.77 17.37 -8.01
C THR A 45 0.32 16.32 -7.84
N GLY A 46 1.53 16.73 -7.43
CA GLY A 46 2.62 15.78 -7.20
C GLY A 46 2.37 14.84 -6.02
N ARG A 47 1.65 15.30 -4.98
CA ARG A 47 1.20 14.45 -3.87
C ARG A 47 0.16 13.43 -4.32
N LEU A 48 -0.81 13.83 -5.14
CA LEU A 48 -1.81 12.95 -5.73
C LEU A 48 -1.18 11.89 -6.64
N CYS A 49 -0.28 12.27 -7.55
CA CYS A 49 0.43 11.33 -8.41
C CYS A 49 1.18 10.27 -7.59
N ARG A 50 1.89 10.68 -6.54
CA ARG A 50 2.62 9.75 -5.65
C ARG A 50 1.68 8.84 -4.87
N LEU A 51 0.51 9.33 -4.46
CA LEU A 51 -0.51 8.51 -3.81
C LEU A 51 -1.07 7.44 -4.77
N TYR A 52 -1.34 7.79 -6.03
CA TYR A 52 -1.76 6.82 -7.05
C TYR A 52 -0.67 5.79 -7.34
N LEU A 53 0.60 6.21 -7.42
CA LEU A 53 1.73 5.29 -7.56
C LEU A 53 1.84 4.33 -6.37
N ALA A 54 1.65 4.82 -5.14
CA ALA A 54 1.61 3.98 -3.94
C ALA A 54 0.45 2.98 -3.98
N ALA A 55 -0.73 3.40 -4.44
CA ALA A 55 -1.89 2.52 -4.59
C ALA A 55 -1.66 1.44 -5.65
N MET A 56 -1.11 1.78 -6.82
CA MET A 56 -0.77 0.79 -7.85
C MET A 56 0.29 -0.20 -7.34
N HIS A 57 1.34 0.29 -6.70
CA HIS A 57 2.36 -0.56 -6.10
C HIS A 57 1.78 -1.50 -5.04
N PHE A 58 0.89 -0.99 -4.17
CA PHE A 58 0.23 -1.80 -3.16
C PHE A 58 -0.72 -2.82 -3.78
N ASN A 59 -1.52 -2.44 -4.78
CA ASN A 59 -2.44 -3.37 -5.45
C ASN A 59 -1.69 -4.52 -6.11
N GLU A 60 -0.57 -4.23 -6.77
CA GLU A 60 0.28 -5.26 -7.40
C GLU A 60 0.91 -6.19 -6.36
N ASN A 61 1.34 -5.66 -5.22
CA ASN A 61 2.16 -6.39 -4.24
C ASN A 61 1.42 -6.84 -2.96
N SER A 62 0.14 -6.49 -2.80
CA SER A 62 -0.67 -6.83 -1.61
C SER A 62 -1.12 -8.29 -1.61
N SER A 63 -1.09 -8.95 -2.78
CA SER A 63 -1.39 -10.37 -2.86
C SER A 63 -0.19 -11.17 -2.30
N HIS A 64 -0.37 -11.76 -1.12
CA HIS A 64 0.60 -12.68 -0.50
C HIS A 64 0.63 -14.02 -1.26
N ILE A 65 1.03 -13.98 -2.53
CA ILE A 65 1.17 -15.18 -3.36
C ILE A 65 2.41 -15.90 -2.87
N GLN A 66 2.22 -17.09 -2.32
CA GLN A 66 3.33 -17.92 -1.88
C GLN A 66 4.17 -18.37 -3.08
N ALA A 67 5.47 -18.13 -3.01
CA ALA A 67 6.41 -18.51 -4.03
C ALA A 67 6.44 -20.03 -4.24
N ARG A 68 6.58 -20.45 -5.50
CA ARG A 68 6.71 -21.86 -5.89
C ARG A 68 8.09 -22.13 -6.45
N LYS A 69 8.57 -23.36 -6.27
CA LYS A 69 9.75 -23.89 -6.95
C LYS A 69 9.42 -24.21 -8.41
N ALA A 70 10.43 -24.39 -9.26
CA ALA A 70 10.24 -24.86 -10.64
C ALA A 70 9.44 -26.17 -10.71
N THR A 71 9.50 -27.00 -9.67
CA THR A 71 8.71 -28.23 -9.52
C THR A 71 7.25 -28.01 -9.09
N GLY A 72 6.76 -26.77 -9.05
CA GLY A 72 5.40 -26.41 -8.62
C GLY A 72 5.13 -26.41 -7.10
N LYS A 73 6.08 -26.90 -6.28
CA LYS A 73 5.97 -26.99 -4.81
C LYS A 73 6.14 -25.62 -4.14
N ARG A 74 5.33 -25.34 -3.12
CA ARG A 74 5.40 -24.12 -2.29
C ARG A 74 6.77 -23.96 -1.61
N ARG A 75 7.28 -22.72 -1.54
CA ARG A 75 8.54 -22.36 -0.87
C ARG A 75 8.29 -21.91 0.56
N TYR A 76 9.22 -22.28 1.44
CA TYR A 76 9.23 -21.95 2.85
C TYR A 76 10.63 -21.51 3.27
N ALA A 77 10.72 -20.63 4.26
CA ALA A 77 11.96 -20.17 4.87
C ALA A 77 11.93 -20.40 6.38
N ILE A 78 13.10 -20.69 6.95
CA ILE A 78 13.27 -20.84 8.39
C ILE A 78 13.58 -19.44 8.95
N ARG A 79 12.68 -18.91 9.79
CA ARG A 79 12.93 -17.71 10.60
C ARG A 79 13.36 -18.09 12.00
N LEU A 80 14.34 -17.37 12.53
CA LEU A 80 14.85 -17.50 13.89
C LEU A 80 14.44 -16.25 14.67
N PRO A 81 13.34 -16.29 15.46
CA PRO A 81 12.88 -15.11 16.19
C PRO A 81 13.90 -14.72 17.26
N LYS A 82 14.35 -13.46 17.25
CA LYS A 82 15.35 -12.96 18.22
C LYS A 82 14.95 -13.15 19.69
N ALA A 83 13.65 -13.15 19.98
CA ALA A 83 13.10 -13.21 21.33
C ALA A 83 12.78 -14.63 21.84
N LYS A 84 12.87 -15.67 21.01
CA LYS A 84 12.53 -17.05 21.39
C LYS A 84 13.62 -18.01 20.98
N ARG A 85 13.98 -18.96 21.86
CA ARG A 85 14.82 -20.10 21.46
C ARG A 85 14.00 -21.04 20.59
N GLY A 86 14.30 -21.08 19.30
CA GLY A 86 13.63 -21.95 18.34
C GLY A 86 13.60 -21.36 16.94
N HIS A 87 13.07 -22.13 15.99
CA HIS A 87 12.86 -21.70 14.62
C HIS A 87 11.39 -21.84 14.23
N THR A 88 10.92 -20.94 13.37
CA THR A 88 9.59 -20.97 12.77
C THR A 88 9.74 -21.16 11.27
N VAL A 89 8.91 -22.00 10.67
CA VAL A 89 8.84 -22.15 9.21
C VAL A 89 7.75 -21.22 8.68
N GLU A 90 8.12 -20.29 7.82
CA GLU A 90 7.20 -19.31 7.24
C GLU A 90 7.11 -19.47 5.72
N PRO A 91 5.93 -19.22 5.11
CA PRO A 91 5.79 -19.12 3.67
C PRO A 91 6.74 -18.06 3.10
N VAL A 92 7.39 -18.36 1.98
CA VAL A 92 8.12 -17.34 1.21
C VAL A 92 7.14 -16.76 0.21
N GLU A 93 6.95 -15.45 0.27
CA GLU A 93 6.12 -14.73 -0.71
C GLU A 93 6.89 -14.50 -2.01
N MET A 94 6.15 -14.27 -3.08
CA MET A 94 6.74 -13.83 -4.34
C MET A 94 7.49 -12.50 -4.15
N PRO A 95 8.59 -12.28 -4.86
CA PRO A 95 9.27 -11.00 -4.85
C PRO A 95 8.33 -9.90 -5.33
N THR A 96 8.49 -8.69 -4.78
CA THR A 96 7.70 -7.55 -5.22
C THR A 96 8.01 -7.19 -6.66
N THR A 97 6.99 -6.83 -7.42
CA THR A 97 7.09 -6.43 -8.84
C THR A 97 6.72 -4.95 -9.03
N GLN A 98 7.08 -4.43 -10.21
CA GLN A 98 6.85 -3.04 -10.63
C GLN A 98 6.30 -3.00 -12.06
N CYS A 99 5.53 -4.01 -12.47
CA CYS A 99 4.97 -4.11 -13.82
C CYS A 99 4.09 -2.91 -14.15
N TYR A 100 3.35 -2.37 -13.17
CA TYR A 100 2.57 -1.14 -13.32
C TYR A 100 3.40 0.05 -13.84
N VAL A 101 4.71 0.11 -13.53
CA VAL A 101 5.59 1.19 -14.00
C VAL A 101 5.81 1.08 -15.50
N GLN A 102 6.00 -0.14 -16.01
CA GLN A 102 6.23 -0.36 -17.43
C GLN A 102 4.98 -0.01 -18.24
N SER A 103 3.79 -0.43 -17.78
CA SER A 103 2.52 -0.03 -18.39
C SER A 103 2.33 1.49 -18.38
N LEU A 104 2.57 2.13 -17.24
CA LEU A 104 2.42 3.59 -17.12
C LEU A 104 3.38 4.34 -18.04
N ILE A 105 4.63 3.87 -18.18
CA ILE A 105 5.59 4.47 -19.12
C ILE A 105 5.07 4.33 -20.55
N ALA A 106 4.60 3.14 -20.94
CA ALA A 106 4.04 2.93 -22.27
C ALA A 106 2.86 3.88 -22.53
N ASP A 107 1.88 3.94 -21.63
CA ASP A 107 0.71 4.82 -21.74
C ASP A 107 1.12 6.30 -21.89
N VAL A 108 2.12 6.75 -21.13
CA VAL A 108 2.64 8.12 -21.23
C VAL A 108 3.21 8.39 -22.63
N PHE A 109 4.03 7.48 -23.17
CA PHE A 109 4.66 7.69 -24.46
C PHE A 109 3.71 7.47 -25.66
N GLU A 110 2.72 6.60 -25.51
CA GLU A 110 1.78 6.24 -26.58
C GLU A 110 0.56 7.17 -26.63
N GLU A 111 0.06 7.64 -25.48
CA GLU A 111 -1.15 8.46 -25.42
C GLU A 111 -0.88 9.93 -25.09
N ILE A 112 -0.05 10.20 -24.08
CA ILE A 112 0.08 11.54 -23.50
C ILE A 112 1.08 12.40 -24.28
N VAL A 113 2.25 11.85 -24.61
CA VAL A 113 3.30 12.58 -25.34
C VAL A 113 2.83 13.06 -26.72
N PRO A 114 2.10 12.26 -27.52
CA PRO A 114 1.59 12.72 -28.82
C PRO A 114 0.52 13.81 -28.69
N HIS A 115 -0.32 13.75 -27.64
CA HIS A 115 -1.47 14.62 -27.47
C HIS A 115 -1.58 15.17 -26.03
N PRO A 116 -0.66 16.06 -25.60
CA PRO A 116 -0.56 16.44 -24.19
C PRO A 116 -1.66 17.43 -23.72
N GLN A 117 -2.25 18.21 -24.63
CA GLN A 117 -3.13 19.33 -24.29
C GLN A 117 -4.35 18.93 -23.42
N PRO A 118 -5.12 17.87 -23.74
CA PRO A 118 -6.28 17.48 -22.93
C PRO A 118 -5.92 17.14 -21.48
N TYR A 119 -4.72 16.58 -21.26
CA TYR A 119 -4.23 16.21 -19.93
C TYR A 119 -3.78 17.45 -19.14
N LEU A 120 -3.12 18.41 -19.80
CA LEU A 120 -2.70 19.67 -19.18
C LEU A 120 -3.90 20.51 -18.73
N GLU A 121 -4.92 20.64 -19.59
CA GLU A 121 -6.15 21.37 -19.26
C GLU A 121 -6.85 20.76 -18.04
N ARG A 122 -6.93 19.42 -17.99
CA ARG A 122 -7.53 18.71 -16.86
C ARG A 122 -6.77 18.92 -15.55
N ILE A 123 -5.43 18.94 -15.60
CA ILE A 123 -4.58 19.22 -14.43
C ILE A 123 -4.79 20.65 -13.94
N GLN A 124 -4.86 21.62 -14.86
CA GLN A 124 -5.10 23.02 -14.51
C GLN A 124 -6.47 23.20 -13.87
N HIS A 125 -7.52 22.60 -14.42
CA HIS A 125 -8.88 22.68 -13.87
C HIS A 125 -8.97 22.11 -12.44
N THR A 126 -8.36 20.96 -12.19
CA THR A 126 -8.34 20.34 -10.84
C THR A 126 -7.58 21.18 -9.80
N CYS A 127 -6.53 21.90 -10.22
CA CYS A 127 -5.82 22.85 -9.35
C CYS A 127 -6.67 24.07 -9.01
N HIS A 128 -7.41 24.62 -9.98
CA HIS A 128 -8.26 25.79 -9.76
C HIS A 128 -9.43 25.47 -8.82
N GLN A 129 -10.11 24.34 -9.01
CA GLN A 129 -11.25 23.95 -8.16
C GLN A 129 -10.87 23.77 -6.69
N HIS A 130 -9.66 23.31 -6.37
CA HIS A 130 -9.22 23.16 -4.99
C HIS A 130 -8.75 24.47 -4.35
N SER A 131 -8.34 25.46 -5.15
CA SER A 131 -7.95 26.78 -4.65
C SER A 131 -9.15 27.61 -4.19
N THR A 132 -10.33 27.38 -4.77
CA THR A 132 -11.58 28.08 -4.42
C THR A 132 -12.28 27.53 -3.18
N ILE A 133 -11.92 26.33 -2.69
CA ILE A 133 -12.51 25.71 -1.50
C ILE A 133 -11.78 26.15 -0.21
N LEU A 134 -10.61 26.79 -0.35
CA LEU A 134 -9.78 27.26 0.77
C LEU A 134 -9.92 28.77 1.06
N HIS A 135 -10.88 29.44 0.42
CA HIS A 135 -11.25 30.84 0.66
C HIS A 135 -12.72 30.93 1.06
#